data_AF-A0A4U5WA41-F1
#
_entry.id   AF-A0A4U5WA41-F1
#
_cell.length_a   1.000
_cell.length_b   1.000
_cell.length_c   1.000
_cell.angle_alpha   90.00
_cell.angle_beta   90.00
_cell.angle_gamma   90.00
#
_symmetry.space_group_name_H-M   'P 1'
#
loop_
_entity.id
_entity.type
_entity.pdbx_description
1 polymer ?
#
loop_
_entity_poly.entity_id
_entity_poly.type
_entity_poly.pdbx_seq_one_letter_code
_entity_poly.pdbx_strand_id
1 'polypeptide(L)'
;MLTDVLAVDVAKALAAVDEWLSEYIRRPHGELGRTGPVCPFVEPAQRADALEIRVRLVGPTPSQTLIDETVRCGLDEFSEVEWKSGNPNLRSLLLVLPDLPAEHLHLLDAAHTALKPESVRRGLMIAQFHQKCEEKAVRNPAFEVSHAPVPMMAVRSMAIHDVLFLADRREWFEEYTKRFGSRYRSGSHGIDPLLTQVYERARAVHAAGS
;
A
#
# COMPACT_ATOMS: atom_id res chain seq x y z
N MET A 1 8.58 34.15 24.82
CA MET A 1 8.09 33.72 23.50
C MET A 1 8.34 32.23 23.41
N LEU A 2 7.35 31.45 23.82
CA LEU A 2 7.38 29.99 23.86
C LEU A 2 6.02 29.55 23.36
N THR A 3 6.04 28.53 22.49
CA THR A 3 4.91 27.69 22.09
C THR A 3 3.93 28.29 21.08
N ASP A 4 4.35 28.33 19.81
CA ASP A 4 3.45 27.98 18.71
C ASP A 4 3.95 26.66 18.12
N VAL A 5 3.88 25.60 18.93
CA VAL A 5 3.96 24.24 18.43
C VAL A 5 2.59 24.02 17.80
N LEU A 6 2.51 24.11 16.47
CA LEU A 6 1.29 23.88 15.70
C LEU A 6 0.59 22.63 16.25
N ALA A 7 -0.51 22.82 16.98
CA ALA A 7 -1.30 21.73 17.49
C ALA A 7 -1.91 21.01 16.27
N VAL A 8 -1.41 19.82 16.00
CA VAL A 8 -1.89 18.99 14.88
C VAL A 8 -3.33 18.60 15.16
N ASP A 9 -4.25 19.02 14.30
CA ASP A 9 -5.66 18.64 14.42
C ASP A 9 -5.88 17.22 13.88
N VAL A 10 -5.62 16.24 14.75
CA VAL A 10 -5.75 14.81 14.44
C VAL A 10 -7.18 14.45 14.06
N ALA A 11 -8.19 15.06 14.68
CA ALA A 11 -9.59 14.79 14.37
C ALA A 11 -9.94 15.23 12.94
N LYS A 12 -9.49 16.42 12.54
CA LYS A 12 -9.62 16.90 11.16
C LYS A 12 -8.88 16.02 10.17
N ALA A 13 -7.68 15.56 10.50
CA ALA A 13 -6.93 14.65 9.64
C ALA A 13 -7.67 13.32 9.43
N LEU A 14 -8.20 12.73 10.50
CA LEU A 14 -8.97 11.48 10.41
C LEU A 14 -10.27 11.66 9.62
N ALA A 15 -10.97 12.79 9.77
CA ALA A 15 -12.13 13.12 8.96
C ALA A 15 -11.78 13.22 7.47
N ALA A 16 -10.66 13.87 7.13
CA ALA A 16 -10.18 13.95 5.75
C ALA A 16 -9.79 12.58 5.18
N VAL A 17 -9.23 11.68 6.01
CA VAL A 17 -8.94 10.29 5.61
C VAL A 17 -10.22 9.52 5.33
N ASP A 18 -11.25 9.65 6.16
CA ASP A 18 -12.53 8.96 5.95
C ASP A 18 -13.26 9.45 4.68
N GLU A 19 -13.26 10.76 4.45
CA GLU A 19 -13.76 11.37 3.22
C GLU A 19 -12.98 10.87 1.99
N TRP A 20 -11.65 10.85 2.05
CA TRP A 20 -10.83 10.31 0.96
C TRP A 20 -11.08 8.81 0.70
N LEU A 21 -11.25 8.01 1.76
CA LEU A 21 -11.57 6.59 1.62
C LEU A 21 -12.94 6.38 0.97
N SER A 22 -13.92 7.21 1.28
CA SER A 22 -15.30 7.09 0.77
C SER A 22 -15.47 7.68 -0.63
N GLU A 23 -14.91 8.85 -0.89
CA GLU A 23 -15.16 9.65 -2.09
C GLU A 23 -14.08 9.53 -3.18
N TYR A 24 -12.92 8.98 -2.87
CA TYR A 24 -11.90 8.69 -3.88
C TYR A 24 -11.58 7.19 -3.95
N ILE A 25 -11.08 6.60 -2.87
CA ILE A 25 -10.51 5.25 -2.92
C ILE A 25 -11.54 4.17 -3.25
N ARG A 26 -12.76 4.30 -2.72
CA ARG A 26 -13.89 3.40 -2.99
C ARG A 26 -14.68 3.76 -4.24
N ARG A 27 -14.36 4.86 -4.92
CA ARG A 27 -15.09 5.30 -6.12
C ARG A 27 -14.37 4.86 -7.39
N PRO A 28 -15.13 4.58 -8.47
CA PRO A 28 -14.53 4.39 -9.78
C PRO A 28 -13.89 5.68 -10.29
N HIS A 29 -12.82 5.55 -11.06
CA HIS A 29 -12.14 6.69 -11.68
C HIS A 29 -11.96 6.45 -13.18
N GLY A 30 -12.34 7.42 -14.01
CA GLY A 30 -12.30 7.28 -15.48
C GLY A 30 -10.89 7.07 -16.03
N GLU A 31 -9.89 7.63 -15.36
CA GLU A 31 -8.48 7.55 -15.77
C GLU A 31 -7.74 6.32 -15.23
N LEU A 32 -8.41 5.40 -14.54
CA LEU A 32 -7.76 4.25 -13.91
C LEU A 32 -7.23 3.20 -14.93
N GLY A 33 -7.70 3.26 -16.18
CA GLY A 33 -7.43 2.25 -17.21
C GLY A 33 -8.14 0.91 -16.98
N ARG A 34 -9.11 0.86 -16.04
CA ARG A 34 -10.03 -0.26 -15.81
C ARG A 34 -11.32 0.24 -15.17
N THR A 35 -12.36 -0.58 -15.23
CA THR A 35 -13.61 -0.32 -14.48
C THR A 35 -13.45 -0.59 -12.98
N GLY A 36 -14.36 -0.03 -12.19
CA GLY A 36 -14.43 -0.23 -10.75
C GLY A 36 -13.56 0.74 -9.95
N PRO A 37 -13.50 0.56 -8.63
CA PRO A 37 -12.92 1.53 -7.71
C PRO A 37 -11.40 1.65 -7.85
N VAL A 38 -10.84 2.79 -7.40
CA VAL A 38 -9.39 3.01 -7.29
C VAL A 38 -8.74 1.84 -6.54
N CYS A 39 -9.21 1.52 -5.33
CA CYS A 39 -8.84 0.30 -4.62
C CYS A 39 -10.04 -0.64 -4.42
N PRO A 40 -10.05 -1.85 -4.99
CA PRO A 40 -11.15 -2.79 -4.84
C PRO A 40 -11.19 -3.49 -3.46
N PHE A 41 -10.20 -3.24 -2.59
CA PHE A 41 -10.08 -3.91 -1.29
C PHE A 41 -10.66 -3.12 -0.12
N VAL A 42 -10.74 -1.78 -0.22
CA VAL A 42 -11.12 -0.94 0.91
C VAL A 42 -12.57 -1.17 1.34
N GLU A 43 -13.51 -1.18 0.39
CA GLU A 43 -14.92 -1.38 0.74
C GLU A 43 -15.20 -2.77 1.35
N PRO A 44 -14.69 -3.90 0.79
CA PRO A 44 -14.80 -5.19 1.46
C PRO A 44 -14.09 -5.24 2.82
N ALA A 45 -12.92 -4.60 2.97
CA ALA A 45 -12.18 -4.59 4.21
C ALA A 45 -12.97 -3.89 5.33
N GLN A 46 -13.56 -2.73 5.07
CA GLN A 46 -14.35 -2.03 6.07
C GLN A 46 -15.65 -2.75 6.42
N ARG A 47 -16.33 -3.35 5.42
CA ARG A 47 -17.50 -4.20 5.69
C ARG A 47 -17.18 -5.41 6.58
N ALA A 48 -15.94 -5.85 6.59
CA ALA A 48 -15.46 -6.97 7.39
C ALA A 48 -14.71 -6.54 8.67
N ASP A 49 -14.73 -5.26 9.04
CA ASP A 49 -13.90 -4.71 10.14
C ASP A 49 -12.42 -5.15 10.03
N ALA A 50 -11.85 -5.06 8.83
CA ALA A 50 -10.49 -5.48 8.48
C ALA A 50 -9.60 -4.30 8.05
N LEU A 51 -10.03 -3.07 8.29
CA LEU A 51 -9.25 -1.86 8.02
C LEU A 51 -9.02 -1.11 9.33
N GLU A 52 -7.77 -1.02 9.74
CA GLU A 52 -7.33 -0.33 10.94
C GLU A 52 -6.59 0.96 10.57
N ILE A 53 -6.77 2.01 11.36
CA ILE A 53 -6.06 3.28 11.19
C ILE A 53 -5.21 3.52 12.44
N ARG A 54 -3.96 3.94 12.25
CA ARG A 54 -3.04 4.33 13.32
C ARG A 54 -2.44 5.69 12.98
N VAL A 55 -2.55 6.63 13.90
CA VAL A 55 -1.95 7.97 13.75
C VAL A 55 -0.53 7.93 14.30
N ARG A 56 0.42 8.52 13.57
CA ARG A 56 1.82 8.66 13.95
C ARG A 56 2.23 10.12 13.81
N LEU A 57 2.77 10.69 14.89
CA LEU A 57 3.29 12.05 14.88
C LEU A 57 4.81 12.00 14.72
N VAL A 58 5.35 12.71 13.74
CA VAL A 58 6.78 12.72 13.39
C VAL A 58 7.44 14.09 13.57
N GLY A 59 6.66 15.10 13.96
CA GLY A 59 7.11 16.45 14.24
C GLY A 59 7.47 17.26 12.99
N PRO A 60 7.80 18.55 13.16
CA PRO A 60 8.01 19.49 12.05
C PRO A 60 9.34 19.30 11.30
N THR A 61 10.29 18.55 11.87
CA THR A 61 11.61 18.30 11.26
C THR A 61 11.95 16.81 11.34
N PRO A 62 11.20 15.93 10.67
CA PRO A 62 11.41 14.49 10.74
C PRO A 62 12.70 14.11 10.01
N SER A 63 13.40 13.09 10.54
CA SER A 63 14.54 12.46 9.88
C SER A 63 14.10 11.25 9.06
N GLN A 64 14.90 10.84 8.08
CA GLN A 64 14.64 9.59 7.33
C GLN A 64 14.51 8.38 8.27
N THR A 65 15.42 8.26 9.24
CA THR A 65 15.40 7.17 10.23
C THR A 65 14.09 7.11 11.01
N LEU A 66 13.52 8.26 11.39
CA LEU A 66 12.25 8.28 12.09
C LEU A 66 11.11 7.75 11.21
N ILE A 67 11.07 8.14 9.94
CA ILE A 67 10.02 7.66 9.01
C ILE A 67 10.20 6.15 8.74
N ASP A 68 11.43 5.69 8.53
CA ASP A 68 11.73 4.26 8.33
C ASP A 68 11.27 3.42 9.53
N GLU A 69 11.63 3.84 10.75
CA GLU A 69 11.18 3.13 11.97
C GLU A 69 9.67 3.22 12.16
N THR A 70 9.05 4.35 11.84
CA THR A 70 7.58 4.50 11.91
C THR A 70 6.89 3.48 11.01
N VAL A 71 7.39 3.29 9.79
CA VAL A 71 6.83 2.30 8.85
C VAL A 71 7.15 0.88 9.32
N ARG A 72 8.37 0.60 9.81
CA ARG A 72 8.72 -0.73 10.32
C ARG A 72 7.89 -1.14 11.53
N CYS A 73 7.67 -0.24 12.49
CA CYS A 73 6.73 -0.48 13.59
C CYS A 73 5.33 -0.80 13.07
N GLY A 74 4.87 -0.13 12.01
CA GLY A 74 3.59 -0.49 11.38
C GLY A 74 3.57 -1.88 10.74
N LEU A 75 4.68 -2.34 10.15
CA LEU A 75 4.81 -3.72 9.66
C LEU A 75 4.76 -4.74 10.80
N ASP A 76 5.36 -4.43 11.94
CA ASP A 76 5.31 -5.26 13.14
C ASP A 76 3.89 -5.30 13.71
N GLU A 77 3.28 -4.13 13.93
CA GLU A 77 1.91 -3.98 14.44
C GLU A 77 0.86 -4.68 13.57
N PHE A 78 1.02 -4.68 12.23
CA PHE A 78 0.10 -5.40 11.34
C PHE A 78 -0.06 -6.88 11.74
N SER A 79 1.00 -7.49 12.26
CA SER A 79 1.02 -8.88 12.71
C SER A 79 0.39 -9.07 14.09
N GLU A 80 0.31 -8.00 14.89
CA GLU A 80 -0.19 -8.00 16.26
C GLU A 80 -1.66 -7.57 16.37
N VAL A 81 -2.21 -6.91 15.34
CA VAL A 81 -3.63 -6.55 15.30
C VAL A 81 -4.51 -7.79 15.43
N GLU A 82 -5.45 -7.74 16.38
CA GLU A 82 -6.54 -8.72 16.49
C GLU A 82 -7.59 -8.45 15.41
N TRP A 83 -7.33 -8.98 14.21
CA TRP A 83 -8.24 -8.81 13.08
C TRP A 83 -9.56 -9.55 13.29
N LYS A 84 -10.67 -8.80 13.36
CA LYS A 84 -12.02 -9.38 13.45
C LYS A 84 -12.39 -10.22 12.22
N SER A 85 -11.91 -9.81 11.05
CA SER A 85 -12.12 -10.57 9.81
C SER A 85 -11.31 -11.88 9.79
N GLY A 86 -12.02 -12.97 9.51
CA GLY A 86 -11.42 -14.27 9.20
C GLY A 86 -10.75 -14.34 7.83
N ASN A 87 -10.97 -13.37 6.93
CA ASN A 87 -10.30 -13.34 5.63
C ASN A 87 -9.01 -12.50 5.69
N PRO A 88 -7.82 -13.14 5.70
CA PRO A 88 -6.56 -12.43 5.85
C PRO A 88 -6.28 -11.48 4.67
N ASN A 89 -6.83 -11.73 3.48
CA ASN A 89 -6.60 -10.87 2.31
C ASN A 89 -7.25 -9.48 2.41
N LEU A 90 -8.17 -9.28 3.37
CA LEU A 90 -8.83 -7.99 3.58
C LEU A 90 -8.13 -7.11 4.61
N ARG A 91 -7.20 -7.69 5.38
CA ARG A 91 -6.49 -7.00 6.46
C ARG A 91 -5.62 -5.87 5.92
N SER A 92 -5.88 -4.67 6.39
CA SER A 92 -5.23 -3.43 5.96
C SER A 92 -5.01 -2.50 7.14
N LEU A 93 -3.83 -1.93 7.24
CA LEU A 93 -3.44 -0.94 8.24
C LEU A 93 -3.01 0.34 7.52
N LEU A 94 -3.61 1.47 7.89
CA LEU A 94 -3.19 2.79 7.43
C LEU A 94 -2.43 3.51 8.55
N LEU A 95 -1.15 3.78 8.31
CA LEU A 95 -0.33 4.66 9.14
C LEU A 95 -0.51 6.09 8.64
N VAL A 96 -1.24 6.92 9.37
CA VAL A 96 -1.54 8.31 9.00
C VAL A 96 -0.57 9.24 9.72
N LEU A 97 0.12 10.10 8.97
CA LEU A 97 1.15 11.02 9.46
C LEU A 97 0.67 12.47 9.28
N PRO A 98 -0.27 12.94 10.12
CA PRO A 98 -0.93 14.23 9.92
C PRO A 98 -0.03 15.45 10.10
N ASP A 99 1.16 15.27 10.68
CA ASP A 99 2.12 16.32 10.97
C ASP A 99 3.39 16.23 10.13
N LEU A 100 3.45 15.31 9.15
CA LEU A 100 4.55 15.25 8.18
C LEU A 100 4.45 16.46 7.23
N PRO A 101 5.43 17.39 7.23
CA PRO A 101 5.34 18.60 6.41
C PRO A 101 5.44 18.33 4.91
N ALA A 102 4.84 19.22 4.11
CA ALA A 102 4.75 19.08 2.66
C ALA A 102 6.12 19.10 1.93
N GLU A 103 7.12 19.72 2.54
CA GLU A 103 8.52 19.73 2.09
C GLU A 103 9.25 18.39 2.37
N HIS A 104 8.73 17.60 3.31
CA HIS A 104 9.33 16.34 3.78
C HIS A 104 8.62 15.08 3.25
N LEU A 105 7.67 15.21 2.34
CA LEU A 105 6.94 14.06 1.75
C LEU A 105 7.88 13.04 1.08
N HIS A 106 8.99 13.50 0.51
CA HIS A 106 10.01 12.65 -0.10
C HIS A 106 10.60 11.59 0.87
N LEU A 107 10.56 11.84 2.19
CA LEU A 107 11.00 10.86 3.19
C LEU A 107 10.09 9.63 3.20
N LEU A 108 8.79 9.80 2.94
CA LEU A 108 7.82 8.72 2.87
C LEU A 108 8.01 7.86 1.61
N ASP A 109 8.33 8.49 0.47
CA ASP A 109 8.71 7.79 -0.77
C ASP A 109 10.01 6.99 -0.60
N ALA A 110 11.00 7.60 0.05
CA ALA A 110 12.26 6.94 0.37
C ALA A 110 12.05 5.74 1.31
N ALA A 111 11.20 5.89 2.34
CA ALA A 111 10.86 4.80 3.25
C ALA A 111 10.10 3.67 2.55
N HIS A 112 9.12 3.99 1.67
CA HIS A 112 8.46 2.99 0.83
C HIS A 112 9.48 2.19 0.01
N THR A 113 10.40 2.90 -0.67
CA THR A 113 11.43 2.27 -1.51
C THR A 113 12.36 1.38 -0.70
N ALA A 114 12.85 1.88 0.44
CA ALA A 114 13.79 1.17 1.30
C ALA A 114 13.17 -0.08 1.96
N LEU A 115 11.91 0.00 2.36
CA LEU A 115 11.23 -1.05 3.13
C LEU A 115 10.41 -2.01 2.26
N LYS A 116 10.23 -1.73 0.96
CA LYS A 116 9.55 -2.65 0.03
C LYS A 116 10.12 -4.07 0.11
N PRO A 117 11.44 -4.31 0.03
CA PRO A 117 11.99 -5.66 0.08
C PRO A 117 11.70 -6.37 1.41
N GLU A 118 11.71 -5.64 2.53
CA GLU A 118 11.36 -6.18 3.84
C GLU A 118 9.88 -6.58 3.91
N SER A 119 8.98 -5.70 3.48
CA SER A 119 7.54 -5.97 3.44
C SER A 119 7.21 -7.20 2.58
N VAL A 120 7.83 -7.33 1.39
CA VAL A 120 7.61 -8.44 0.47
C VAL A 120 8.04 -9.78 1.06
N ARG A 121 9.19 -9.83 1.74
CA ARG A 121 9.65 -11.03 2.47
C ARG A 121 8.66 -11.45 3.56
N ARG A 122 8.08 -10.48 4.27
CA ARG A 122 7.03 -10.70 5.28
C ARG A 122 5.68 -11.11 4.67
N GLY A 123 5.53 -11.09 3.34
CA GLY A 123 4.26 -11.38 2.67
C GLY A 123 3.26 -10.24 2.74
N LEU A 124 3.76 -9.03 2.94
CA LEU A 124 3.00 -7.81 3.01
C LEU A 124 3.31 -6.95 1.78
N MET A 125 2.40 -6.02 1.51
CA MET A 125 2.59 -4.95 0.56
C MET A 125 2.46 -3.62 1.28
N ILE A 126 3.35 -2.71 0.95
CA ILE A 126 3.26 -1.30 1.33
C ILE A 126 3.01 -0.41 0.12
N ALA A 127 2.32 0.71 0.35
CA ALA A 127 2.08 1.77 -0.62
C ALA A 127 2.00 3.12 0.10
N GLN A 128 2.69 4.11 -0.43
CA GLN A 128 2.69 5.47 0.08
C GLN A 128 1.62 6.33 -0.61
N PHE A 129 1.06 7.27 0.14
CA PHE A 129 0.10 8.23 -0.36
C PHE A 129 0.36 9.60 0.27
N HIS A 130 0.30 10.66 -0.54
CA HIS A 130 0.40 12.05 -0.08
C HIS A 130 -0.04 13.00 -1.21
N GLN A 131 -0.10 14.30 -0.92
CA GLN A 131 -0.62 15.33 -1.83
C GLN A 131 0.21 15.51 -3.12
N LYS A 132 1.42 14.98 -3.16
CA LYS A 132 2.39 15.12 -4.27
C LYS A 132 2.91 13.76 -4.77
N CYS A 133 2.16 12.68 -4.52
CA CYS A 133 2.63 11.33 -4.85
C CYS A 133 2.50 11.09 -6.35
N GLU A 134 3.63 10.83 -7.01
CA GLU A 134 3.70 10.63 -8.47
C GLU A 134 3.52 9.15 -8.87
N GLU A 135 3.10 8.29 -7.95
CA GLU A 135 2.86 6.86 -8.21
C GLU A 135 1.66 6.70 -9.17
N LYS A 136 1.88 5.93 -10.24
CA LYS A 136 0.97 5.86 -11.39
C LYS A 136 0.06 4.64 -11.32
N ALA A 137 -1.14 4.77 -11.90
CA ALA A 137 -1.99 3.61 -12.10
C ALA A 137 -1.33 2.58 -13.03
N VAL A 138 -1.33 1.31 -12.62
CA VAL A 138 -0.74 0.19 -13.38
C VAL A 138 -1.22 0.13 -14.83
N ARG A 139 -2.49 0.49 -15.07
CA ARG A 139 -3.13 0.44 -16.39
C ARG A 139 -3.25 1.80 -17.06
N ASN A 140 -2.76 2.88 -16.43
CA ASN A 140 -2.66 4.20 -17.04
C ASN A 140 -1.50 5.03 -16.43
N PRO A 141 -0.32 5.06 -17.08
CA PRO A 141 0.84 5.82 -16.62
C PRO A 141 0.67 7.35 -16.60
N ALA A 142 -0.41 7.89 -17.18
CA ALA A 142 -0.71 9.31 -17.14
C ALA A 142 -1.51 9.72 -15.88
N PHE A 143 -1.95 8.77 -15.07
CA PHE A 143 -2.79 9.01 -13.90
C PHE A 143 -2.03 8.71 -12.60
N GLU A 144 -1.77 9.75 -11.82
CA GLU A 144 -1.19 9.68 -10.48
C GLU A 144 -2.25 9.21 -9.48
N VAL A 145 -2.22 7.92 -9.17
CA VAL A 145 -3.33 7.26 -8.45
C VAL A 145 -3.23 7.41 -6.94
N SER A 146 -2.02 7.62 -6.41
CA SER A 146 -1.73 7.59 -4.97
C SER A 146 -1.82 8.95 -4.29
N HIS A 147 -2.58 9.90 -4.85
CA HIS A 147 -2.91 11.14 -4.17
C HIS A 147 -3.71 10.89 -2.88
N ALA A 148 -3.37 11.58 -1.79
CA ALA A 148 -4.14 11.61 -0.55
C ALA A 148 -4.07 12.97 0.17
N PRO A 149 -5.12 13.34 0.92
CA PRO A 149 -5.19 14.64 1.62
C PRO A 149 -4.23 14.74 2.80
N VAL A 150 -3.80 13.60 3.34
CA VAL A 150 -2.89 13.47 4.48
C VAL A 150 -1.82 12.44 4.13
N PRO A 151 -0.53 12.65 4.44
CA PRO A 151 0.51 11.67 4.18
C PRO A 151 0.24 10.37 4.95
N MET A 152 0.37 9.23 4.29
CA MET A 152 0.15 7.92 4.91
C MET A 152 0.87 6.78 4.20
N MET A 153 1.14 5.72 4.97
CA MET A 153 1.60 4.43 4.45
C MET A 153 0.50 3.38 4.67
N ALA A 154 0.05 2.75 3.59
CA ALA A 154 -0.81 1.57 3.68
C ALA A 154 0.06 0.32 3.82
N VAL A 155 -0.31 -0.56 4.75
CA VAL A 155 0.22 -1.92 4.89
C VAL A 155 -0.93 -2.89 4.70
N ARG A 156 -0.77 -3.90 3.85
CA ARG A 156 -1.76 -4.98 3.71
C ARG A 156 -1.11 -6.32 3.45
N SER A 157 -1.88 -7.39 3.60
CA SER A 157 -1.46 -8.70 3.10
C SER A 157 -1.23 -8.67 1.59
N MET A 158 -0.18 -9.37 1.14
CA MET A 158 0.05 -9.62 -0.28
C MET A 158 -1.12 -10.42 -0.85
N ALA A 159 -1.49 -10.10 -2.08
CA ALA A 159 -2.63 -10.65 -2.79
C ALA A 159 -2.22 -11.07 -4.21
N ILE A 160 -3.07 -11.85 -4.86
CA ILE A 160 -2.74 -12.45 -6.16
C ILE A 160 -2.43 -11.42 -7.25
N HIS A 161 -3.05 -10.25 -7.21
CA HIS A 161 -2.81 -9.19 -8.20
C HIS A 161 -1.44 -8.49 -8.02
N ASP A 162 -0.73 -8.74 -6.92
CA ASP A 162 0.57 -8.11 -6.66
C ASP A 162 1.69 -8.60 -7.57
N VAL A 163 1.44 -9.62 -8.38
CA VAL A 163 2.34 -9.97 -9.49
C VAL A 163 2.63 -8.78 -10.39
N LEU A 164 1.67 -7.85 -10.54
CA LEU A 164 1.83 -6.62 -11.31
C LEU A 164 2.92 -5.69 -10.78
N PHE A 165 3.28 -5.80 -9.50
CA PHE A 165 4.29 -4.96 -8.84
C PHE A 165 5.58 -5.73 -8.48
N LEU A 166 5.51 -7.06 -8.46
CA LEU A 166 6.58 -7.93 -7.95
C LEU A 166 7.28 -8.75 -9.02
N ALA A 167 6.77 -8.76 -10.26
CA ALA A 167 7.26 -9.59 -11.36
C ALA A 167 8.69 -9.25 -11.82
N ASP A 168 9.09 -7.99 -11.78
CA ASP A 168 10.32 -7.54 -12.45
C ASP A 168 11.60 -7.84 -11.64
N ARG A 169 11.50 -7.93 -10.30
CA ARG A 169 12.63 -8.30 -9.44
C ARG A 169 12.55 -9.76 -9.03
N ARG A 170 13.63 -10.51 -9.25
CA ARG A 170 13.70 -11.95 -8.99
C ARG A 170 13.34 -12.28 -7.54
N GLU A 171 13.95 -11.60 -6.58
CA GLU A 171 13.75 -11.86 -5.15
C GLU A 171 12.30 -11.58 -4.72
N TRP A 172 11.64 -10.59 -5.32
CA TRP A 172 10.24 -10.29 -5.04
C TRP A 172 9.30 -11.32 -5.68
N PHE A 173 9.60 -11.70 -6.92
CA PHE A 173 8.82 -12.69 -7.64
C PHE A 173 8.92 -14.08 -7.01
N GLU A 174 10.06 -14.45 -6.43
CA GLU A 174 10.24 -15.69 -5.67
C GLU A 174 9.34 -15.71 -4.43
N GLU A 175 9.30 -14.62 -3.66
CA GLU A 175 8.40 -14.48 -2.50
C GLU A 175 6.92 -14.52 -2.89
N TYR A 176 6.56 -13.89 -4.02
CA TYR A 176 5.22 -14.00 -4.60
C TYR A 176 4.88 -15.44 -5.00
N THR A 177 5.82 -16.12 -5.67
CA THR A 177 5.62 -17.48 -6.19
C THR A 177 5.47 -18.51 -5.06
N LYS A 178 6.20 -18.36 -3.95
CA LYS A 178 6.03 -19.18 -2.74
C LYS A 178 4.57 -19.17 -2.24
N ARG A 179 3.89 -18.03 -2.38
CA ARG A 179 2.52 -17.80 -1.87
C ARG A 179 1.44 -18.16 -2.88
N PHE A 180 1.61 -17.78 -4.15
CA PHE A 180 0.54 -17.86 -5.15
C PHE A 180 0.84 -18.78 -6.33
N GLY A 181 2.06 -19.30 -6.47
CA GLY A 181 2.47 -20.08 -7.64
C GLY A 181 1.62 -21.33 -7.89
N SER A 182 1.08 -21.95 -6.84
CA SER A 182 0.16 -23.10 -6.97
C SER A 182 -1.13 -22.73 -7.70
N ARG A 183 -1.64 -21.51 -7.53
CA ARG A 183 -2.88 -21.05 -8.19
C ARG A 183 -2.74 -20.94 -9.71
N TYR A 184 -1.54 -20.64 -10.20
CA TYR A 184 -1.27 -20.62 -11.64
C TYR A 184 -1.12 -22.04 -12.22
N ARG A 185 -0.66 -23.01 -11.42
CA ARG A 185 -0.48 -24.42 -11.84
C ARG A 185 -1.80 -25.20 -11.90
N SER A 186 -2.75 -24.93 -11.02
CA SER A 186 -4.03 -25.67 -10.93
C SER A 186 -5.04 -25.32 -12.03
N GLY A 187 -4.57 -24.80 -13.18
CA GLY A 187 -5.38 -24.15 -14.19
C GLY A 187 -5.76 -22.74 -13.73
N SER A 188 -5.29 -21.72 -14.44
CA SER A 188 -5.55 -20.30 -14.13
C SER A 188 -7.02 -19.86 -14.28
N HIS A 189 -7.98 -20.80 -14.19
CA HIS A 189 -9.41 -20.54 -14.27
C HIS A 189 -9.82 -19.61 -13.12
N GLY A 190 -10.38 -18.45 -13.47
CA GLY A 190 -10.78 -17.42 -12.51
C GLY A 190 -9.67 -16.43 -12.11
N ILE A 191 -8.45 -16.56 -12.64
CA ILE A 191 -7.41 -15.53 -12.53
C ILE A 191 -7.54 -14.59 -13.74
N ASP A 192 -7.44 -13.27 -13.50
CA ASP A 192 -7.41 -12.28 -14.58
C ASP A 192 -6.28 -12.63 -15.59
N PRO A 193 -6.59 -12.74 -16.90
CA PRO A 193 -5.61 -13.11 -17.92
C PRO A 193 -4.33 -12.28 -17.91
N LEU A 194 -4.40 -11.00 -17.53
CA LEU A 194 -3.23 -10.15 -17.40
C LEU A 194 -2.27 -10.67 -16.31
N LEU A 195 -2.81 -11.11 -15.17
CA LEU A 195 -1.99 -11.64 -14.07
C LEU A 195 -1.28 -12.92 -14.50
N THR A 196 -1.99 -13.81 -15.21
CA THR A 196 -1.39 -15.01 -15.79
C THR A 196 -0.28 -14.65 -16.78
N GLN A 197 -0.52 -13.72 -17.70
CA GLN A 197 0.48 -13.29 -18.67
C GLN A 197 1.75 -12.75 -17.99
N VAL A 198 1.59 -11.89 -16.99
CA VAL A 198 2.72 -11.30 -16.24
C VAL A 198 3.46 -12.38 -15.45
N TYR A 199 2.75 -13.29 -14.78
CA TYR A 199 3.35 -14.40 -14.04
C TYR A 199 4.18 -15.32 -14.93
N GLU A 200 3.61 -15.77 -16.06
CA GLU A 200 4.27 -16.67 -17.00
C GLU A 200 5.53 -16.02 -17.62
N ARG A 201 5.45 -14.73 -17.96
CA ARG A 201 6.60 -13.96 -18.45
C ARG A 201 7.70 -13.88 -17.40
N ALA A 202 7.37 -13.48 -16.17
CA ALA A 202 8.33 -13.37 -15.09
C ALA A 202 9.00 -14.72 -14.79
N ARG A 203 8.21 -15.81 -14.78
CA ARG A 203 8.75 -17.17 -14.59
C ARG A 203 9.76 -17.54 -15.67
N ALA A 204 9.48 -17.23 -16.93
CA ALA A 204 10.39 -17.50 -18.04
C ALA A 204 11.69 -16.67 -17.94
N VAL A 205 11.58 -15.38 -17.63
CA VAL A 205 12.72 -14.46 -17.49
C VAL A 205 13.66 -14.91 -16.36
N HIS A 206 13.11 -15.17 -15.18
CA HIS A 206 13.93 -15.52 -13.99
C HIS A 206 14.48 -16.96 -14.03
N ALA A 207 13.83 -17.87 -14.76
CA ALA A 207 14.36 -19.21 -15.00
C ALA A 207 15.57 -19.21 -15.95
N ALA A 208 15.60 -18.32 -16.94
CA ALA A 208 16.70 -18.22 -17.92
C ALA A 208 17.95 -17.52 -17.35
N GLY A 209 17.82 -16.76 -16.26
CA GLY A 209 18.93 -16.08 -15.58
C GLY A 209 19.48 -16.83 -14.35
N SER A 210 19.25 -18.15 -14.24
CA SER A 210 19.70 -19.01 -13.14
C SER A 210 20.82 -19.95 -13.57
#